data_AF-A0A151WZ92-F1
#
_entry.id   AF-A0A151WZ92-F1
#
_cell.length_a   1.000
_cell.length_b   1.000
_cell.length_c   1.000
_cell.angle_alpha   90.00
_cell.angle_beta   90.00
_cell.angle_gamma   90.00
#
_symmetry.space_group_name_H-M   'P 1'
#
loop_
_entity.id
_entity.type
_entity.pdbx_description
1 polymer ?
#
loop_
_entity_poly.entity_id
_entity_poly.type
_entity_poly.pdbx_seq_one_letter_code
_entity_poly.pdbx_strand_id
1 'polypeptide(L)'
;MQKNEKVQTIIFSPLPKISTLAYIYFAILTGIIFAYSKTPYICVIQNLLYFHLSTNCTLPLSMGFGWFWTVPDNFLFHIHMFYETVLMTLSCMMACSVDSTFGFYVYQFSSTIRSMMFALTNPLSTEKFSDLLRTCVVKHQKLLQCRNTLEHVYGPIVFWHIISNAVLLCTIISDMTSGEDFRQGIYFSKWLNSNLDCHVRTNVILMMMQKPMTVNAVFSPIDVIMFSNVSIYYKTV
;
A
#
# COMPACT_ATOMS: atom_id res chain seq x y z
N MET A 1 2.64 -43.96 5.99
CA MET A 1 2.27 -42.72 6.72
C MET A 1 3.39 -41.69 6.75
N GLN A 2 4.59 -42.00 7.27
CA GLN A 2 5.71 -41.03 7.41
C GLN A 2 6.16 -40.29 6.13
N LYS A 3 6.13 -40.91 4.95
CA LYS A 3 6.51 -40.24 3.68
C LYS A 3 5.47 -39.20 3.25
N ASN A 4 4.18 -39.46 3.47
CA ASN A 4 3.11 -38.51 3.15
C ASN A 4 3.17 -37.28 4.07
N GLU A 5 3.48 -37.47 5.35
CA GLU A 5 3.72 -36.36 6.28
C GLU A 5 4.92 -35.51 5.85
N LYS A 6 6.04 -36.14 5.46
CA LYS A 6 7.21 -35.40 4.94
C LYS A 6 6.88 -34.59 3.68
N VAL A 7 6.11 -35.17 2.75
CA VAL A 7 5.66 -34.47 1.53
C VAL A 7 4.73 -33.30 1.87
N GLN A 8 3.77 -33.50 2.79
CA GLN A 8 2.89 -32.44 3.27
C GLN A 8 3.68 -31.30 3.92
N THR A 9 4.64 -31.61 4.80
CA THR A 9 5.47 -30.58 5.45
C THR A 9 6.29 -29.78 4.44
N ILE A 10 6.79 -30.41 3.37
CA ILE A 10 7.54 -29.72 2.31
C ILE A 10 6.64 -28.79 1.49
N ILE A 11 5.41 -29.21 1.21
CA ILE A 11 4.39 -28.45 0.47
C ILE A 11 3.90 -27.25 1.30
N PHE A 12 3.65 -27.44 2.59
CA PHE A 12 3.11 -26.41 3.48
C PHE A 12 4.18 -25.51 4.10
N SER A 13 5.46 -25.88 4.02
CA SER A 13 6.59 -25.09 4.55
C SER A 13 6.57 -23.59 4.17
N PRO A 14 6.25 -23.17 2.93
CA PRO A 14 6.20 -21.76 2.55
C PRO A 14 4.87 -21.07 2.88
N LEU A 15 3.80 -21.84 3.12
CA LEU A 15 2.44 -21.33 3.33
C LEU A 15 2.31 -20.32 4.48
N PRO A 16 2.88 -20.57 5.69
CA PRO A 16 2.74 -19.62 6.78
C PRO A 16 3.40 -18.28 6.48
N LYS A 17 4.53 -18.27 5.76
CA LYS A 17 5.21 -17.01 5.40
C LYS A 17 4.35 -16.14 4.48
N ILE A 18 3.77 -16.74 3.45
CA ILE A 18 2.93 -16.04 2.46
C ILE A 18 1.61 -15.59 3.09
N SER A 19 1.02 -16.44 3.94
CA SER A 19 -0.20 -16.10 4.68
C SER A 19 0.04 -14.93 5.64
N THR A 20 1.14 -14.97 6.42
CA THR A 20 1.51 -13.88 7.32
C THR A 20 1.74 -12.57 6.56
N LEU A 21 2.42 -12.61 5.42
CA LEU A 21 2.62 -11.42 4.58
C LEU A 21 1.27 -10.82 4.12
N ALA A 22 0.35 -11.66 3.65
CA ALA A 22 -0.98 -11.23 3.22
C ALA A 22 -1.80 -10.61 4.37
N TYR A 23 -1.78 -11.22 5.56
CA TYR A 23 -2.46 -10.67 6.74
C TYR A 23 -1.86 -9.35 7.22
N ILE A 24 -0.52 -9.23 7.22
CA ILE A 24 0.16 -7.97 7.57
C ILE A 24 -0.23 -6.87 6.59
N TYR A 25 -0.18 -7.16 5.28
CA TYR A 25 -0.56 -6.22 4.24
C TYR A 25 -2.01 -5.75 4.37
N PHE A 26 -2.95 -6.69 4.59
CA PHE A 26 -4.35 -6.39 4.83
C PHE A 26 -4.56 -5.51 6.08
N ALA A 27 -3.88 -5.81 7.19
CA ALA A 27 -3.97 -5.04 8.42
C ALA A 27 -3.44 -3.60 8.23
N ILE A 28 -2.33 -3.43 7.53
CA ILE A 28 -1.75 -2.12 7.22
C ILE A 28 -2.72 -1.29 6.38
N LEU A 29 -3.25 -1.86 5.29
CA LEU A 29 -4.16 -1.13 4.41
C LEU A 29 -5.48 -0.76 5.09
N THR A 30 -6.03 -1.69 5.89
CA THR A 30 -7.20 -1.40 6.71
C THR A 30 -6.92 -0.25 7.68
N GLY A 31 -5.76 -0.26 8.34
CA GLY A 31 -5.33 0.82 9.23
C GLY A 31 -5.20 2.19 8.52
N ILE A 32 -4.68 2.21 7.30
CA ILE A 32 -4.56 3.43 6.48
C ILE A 32 -5.95 3.98 6.13
N ILE A 33 -6.90 3.15 5.72
CA ILE A 33 -8.27 3.57 5.39
C ILE A 33 -8.95 4.20 6.61
N PHE A 34 -8.81 3.59 7.79
CA PHE A 34 -9.34 4.14 9.03
C PHE A 34 -8.69 5.48 9.38
N ALA A 35 -7.37 5.62 9.20
CA ALA A 35 -6.65 6.86 9.47
C ALA A 35 -7.11 8.01 8.55
N TYR A 36 -7.25 7.75 7.25
CA TYR A 36 -7.73 8.74 6.27
C TYR A 36 -9.19 9.16 6.51
N SER A 37 -10.05 8.20 6.85
CA SER A 37 -11.48 8.46 7.06
C SER A 37 -11.74 9.20 8.37
N LYS A 38 -10.85 9.11 9.36
CA LYS A 38 -11.05 9.68 10.71
C LYS A 38 -11.29 11.19 10.70
N THR A 39 -10.51 11.95 9.94
CA THR A 39 -10.57 13.43 9.91
C THR A 39 -11.95 13.96 9.48
N PRO A 40 -12.53 13.55 8.33
CA PRO A 40 -13.84 14.05 7.91
C PRO A 40 -14.98 13.62 8.86
N TYR A 41 -14.92 12.42 9.43
CA TYR A 41 -15.94 11.98 10.39
C TYR A 41 -15.88 12.74 11.73
N ILE A 42 -14.69 13.07 12.23
CA ILE A 42 -14.55 13.91 13.44
C ILE A 42 -15.16 15.29 13.19
N CYS A 43 -14.88 15.90 12.04
CA CYS A 43 -15.43 17.21 11.73
C CYS A 43 -16.96 17.19 11.61
N VAL A 44 -17.55 16.14 11.01
CA VAL A 44 -19.01 15.96 10.98
C VAL A 44 -19.60 15.83 12.39
N ILE A 45 -18.99 15.01 13.26
CA ILE A 45 -19.46 14.80 14.63
C ILE A 45 -19.39 16.09 15.44
N GLN A 46 -18.30 16.86 15.30
CA GLN A 46 -18.15 18.16 15.95
C GLN A 46 -19.18 19.17 15.45
N ASN A 47 -19.45 19.22 14.15
CA ASN A 47 -20.44 20.13 13.57
C ASN A 47 -21.88 19.78 14.04
N LEU A 48 -22.17 18.50 14.23
CA LEU A 48 -23.46 18.01 14.74
C LEU A 48 -23.66 18.29 16.24
N LEU A 49 -22.58 18.23 17.03
CA LEU A 49 -22.60 18.45 18.49
C LEU A 49 -22.59 19.94 18.88
N TYR A 50 -21.89 20.80 18.12
CA TYR A 50 -21.67 22.20 18.49
C TYR A 50 -22.55 23.20 17.74
N PHE A 51 -23.60 22.73 17.03
CA PHE A 51 -24.65 23.54 16.38
C PHE A 51 -24.18 24.94 15.99
N HIS A 52 -23.56 25.04 14.80
CA HIS A 52 -23.08 26.27 14.15
C HIS A 52 -21.55 26.52 14.23
N LEU A 53 -20.77 25.76 13.46
CA LEU A 53 -19.47 26.25 12.99
C LEU A 53 -19.23 25.81 11.54
N SER A 54 -19.50 26.71 10.60
CA SER A 54 -19.16 26.62 9.16
C SER A 54 -17.65 26.45 9.00
N THR A 55 -17.17 25.23 9.20
CA THR A 55 -15.79 24.87 8.98
C THR A 55 -15.81 24.03 7.72
N ASN A 56 -15.24 24.57 6.64
CA ASN A 56 -15.15 23.91 5.34
C ASN A 56 -14.51 22.51 5.50
N CYS A 57 -15.35 21.48 5.65
CA CYS A 57 -14.89 20.11 5.82
C CYS A 57 -14.52 19.57 4.44
N THR A 58 -13.23 19.37 4.22
CA THR A 58 -12.74 18.73 3.00
C THR A 58 -13.17 17.27 2.95
N LEU A 59 -13.73 16.86 1.82
CA LEU A 59 -14.12 15.47 1.56
C LEU A 59 -12.88 14.54 1.58
N PRO A 60 -13.02 13.29 2.08
CA PRO A 60 -11.93 12.33 2.26
C PRO A 60 -11.13 12.05 1.00
N LEU A 61 -11.77 12.11 -0.17
CA LEU A 61 -11.16 11.80 -1.47
C LEU A 61 -10.65 13.04 -2.19
N SER A 62 -11.38 14.15 -2.06
CA SER A 62 -11.13 15.37 -2.82
C SER A 62 -10.00 16.22 -2.23
N MET A 63 -9.74 16.17 -0.91
CA MET A 63 -8.78 17.08 -0.25
C MET A 63 -8.97 18.56 -0.60
N GLY A 64 -10.15 18.95 -1.10
CA GLY A 64 -10.46 20.31 -1.59
C GLY A 64 -10.26 20.53 -3.10
N PHE A 65 -9.66 19.59 -3.83
CA PHE A 65 -9.67 19.59 -5.30
C PHE A 65 -10.97 18.96 -5.79
N GLY A 66 -11.95 19.84 -6.04
CA GLY A 66 -13.35 19.50 -6.23
C GLY A 66 -13.65 18.49 -7.34
N TRP A 67 -14.75 17.76 -7.14
CA TRP A 67 -15.53 17.20 -8.24
C TRP A 67 -15.86 18.29 -9.27
N PHE A 68 -16.21 17.90 -10.50
CA PHE A 68 -16.72 18.83 -11.53
C PHE A 68 -17.97 19.65 -11.09
N TRP A 69 -18.53 19.38 -9.92
CA TRP A 69 -19.67 20.07 -9.31
C TRP A 69 -19.43 20.38 -7.83
N THR A 70 -20.02 21.48 -7.36
CA THR A 70 -20.04 21.86 -5.95
C THR A 70 -20.95 20.91 -5.18
N VAL A 71 -20.40 20.18 -4.21
CA VAL A 71 -21.19 19.32 -3.32
C VAL A 71 -22.05 20.23 -2.44
N PRO A 72 -23.38 20.06 -2.41
CA PRO A 72 -24.25 20.92 -1.63
C PRO A 72 -24.07 20.73 -0.11
N ASP A 73 -24.04 21.83 0.64
CA ASP A 73 -23.73 21.91 2.09
C ASP A 73 -24.77 21.25 3.04
N ASN A 74 -25.72 20.48 2.49
CA ASN A 74 -26.86 19.90 3.20
C ASN A 74 -26.68 18.38 3.45
N PHE A 75 -27.74 17.67 3.84
CA PHE A 75 -27.76 16.21 4.05
C PHE A 75 -27.11 15.37 2.93
N LEU A 76 -27.15 15.87 1.69
CA LEU A 76 -26.46 15.31 0.53
C LEU A 76 -24.94 15.18 0.74
N PHE A 77 -24.31 16.08 1.48
CA PHE A 77 -22.89 16.00 1.85
C PHE A 77 -22.59 14.73 2.67
N HIS A 78 -23.45 14.39 3.64
CA HIS A 78 -23.27 13.19 4.46
C HIS A 78 -23.44 11.90 3.65
N ILE A 79 -24.41 11.87 2.73
CA ILE A 79 -24.58 10.74 1.80
C ILE A 79 -23.36 10.60 0.90
N HIS A 80 -22.87 11.71 0.34
CA HIS A 80 -21.72 11.71 -0.56
C HIS A 80 -20.44 11.25 0.15
N MET A 81 -20.20 11.73 1.37
CA MET A 81 -19.09 11.27 2.21
C MET A 81 -19.16 9.77 2.51
N PHE A 82 -20.34 9.25 2.88
CA PHE A 82 -20.52 7.81 3.11
C PHE A 82 -20.26 7.00 1.83
N TYR A 83 -20.77 7.48 0.68
CA TYR A 83 -20.54 6.85 -0.61
C TYR A 83 -19.05 6.82 -0.99
N GLU A 84 -18.32 7.93 -0.82
CA GLU A 84 -16.88 8.00 -1.08
C GLU A 84 -16.09 7.03 -0.19
N THR A 85 -16.41 6.97 1.11
CA THR A 85 -15.74 6.03 2.04
C THR A 85 -16.00 4.57 1.67
N VAL A 86 -17.23 4.23 1.28
CA VAL A 86 -17.57 2.86 0.83
C VAL A 86 -16.83 2.53 -0.46
N LEU A 87 -16.81 3.43 -1.43
CA LEU A 87 -16.12 3.25 -2.71
C LEU A 87 -14.62 3.02 -2.51
N MET A 88 -13.98 3.83 -1.67
CA MET A 88 -12.55 3.67 -1.35
C MET A 88 -12.28 2.35 -0.65
N THR A 89 -13.11 1.98 0.33
CA THR A 89 -12.96 0.72 1.06
C THR A 89 -13.08 -0.47 0.11
N LEU A 90 -14.10 -0.50 -0.75
CA LEU A 90 -14.30 -1.58 -1.73
C LEU A 90 -13.14 -1.66 -2.73
N SER A 91 -12.65 -0.52 -3.20
CA SER A 91 -11.52 -0.46 -4.14
C SER A 91 -10.24 -1.02 -3.52
N CYS A 92 -9.92 -0.62 -2.27
CA CYS A 92 -8.78 -1.17 -1.55
C CYS A 92 -8.93 -2.67 -1.27
N MET A 93 -10.13 -3.13 -0.90
CA MET A 93 -10.41 -4.56 -0.67
C MET A 93 -10.22 -5.38 -1.95
N MET A 94 -10.69 -4.89 -3.09
CA MET A 94 -10.48 -5.53 -4.39
C MET A 94 -8.99 -5.60 -4.75
N ALA A 95 -8.24 -4.50 -4.57
CA ALA A 95 -6.80 -4.49 -4.82
C ALA A 95 -6.04 -5.51 -3.93
N CYS A 96 -6.31 -5.51 -2.62
CA CYS A 96 -5.73 -6.49 -1.69
C CYS A 96 -6.03 -7.93 -2.10
N SER A 97 -7.26 -8.19 -2.53
CA SER A 97 -7.71 -9.52 -2.94
C SER A 97 -6.99 -9.99 -4.19
N VAL A 98 -6.82 -9.12 -5.18
CA VAL A 98 -6.10 -9.45 -6.43
C VAL A 98 -4.64 -9.79 -6.13
N ASP A 99 -3.96 -8.98 -5.32
CA ASP A 99 -2.56 -9.19 -4.94
C ASP A 99 -2.38 -10.48 -4.12
N SER A 100 -3.28 -10.73 -3.18
CA SER A 100 -3.26 -11.95 -2.36
C SER A 100 -3.52 -13.20 -3.20
N THR A 101 -4.42 -13.11 -4.17
CA THR A 101 -4.72 -14.22 -5.10
C THR A 101 -3.53 -14.51 -6.00
N PHE A 102 -2.85 -13.48 -6.52
CA PHE A 102 -1.62 -13.64 -7.27
C PHE A 102 -0.53 -14.33 -6.44
N GLY A 103 -0.30 -13.86 -5.20
CA GLY A 103 0.64 -14.47 -4.27
C GLY A 103 0.33 -15.94 -3.97
N PHE A 104 -0.97 -16.29 -3.87
CA PHE A 104 -1.41 -17.67 -3.69
C PHE A 104 -1.14 -18.55 -4.92
N TYR A 105 -1.31 -18.04 -6.14
CA TYR A 105 -0.94 -18.78 -7.34
C TYR A 105 0.56 -19.04 -7.40
N VAL A 106 1.40 -18.03 -7.15
CA VAL A 106 2.86 -18.17 -7.08
C VAL A 106 3.28 -19.20 -6.04
N TYR A 107 2.61 -19.20 -4.88
CA TYR A 107 2.79 -20.24 -3.86
C TYR A 107 2.49 -21.64 -4.39
N GLN A 108 1.36 -21.84 -5.06
CA GLN A 108 0.98 -23.15 -5.60
C GLN A 108 2.00 -23.68 -6.62
N PHE A 109 2.48 -22.82 -7.52
CA PHE A 109 3.54 -23.20 -8.48
C PHE A 109 4.81 -23.63 -7.76
N SER A 110 5.29 -22.82 -6.83
CA SER A 110 6.51 -23.08 -6.06
C SER A 110 6.40 -24.37 -5.23
N SER A 111 5.26 -24.58 -4.59
CA SER A 111 4.99 -25.76 -3.78
C SER A 111 4.93 -27.05 -4.61
N THR A 112 4.26 -26.99 -5.78
CA THR A 112 4.17 -28.15 -6.69
C THR A 112 5.55 -28.50 -7.25
N ILE A 113 6.36 -27.52 -7.65
CA ILE A 113 7.74 -27.75 -8.11
C ILE A 113 8.57 -28.41 -7.01
N ARG A 114 8.47 -27.92 -5.77
CA ARG A 114 9.20 -28.50 -4.63
C ARG A 114 8.77 -29.93 -4.32
N SER A 115 7.48 -30.22 -4.44
CA SER A 115 6.93 -31.58 -4.31
C SER A 115 7.49 -32.52 -5.39
N MET A 116 7.51 -32.07 -6.65
CA MET A 116 8.08 -32.84 -7.77
C MET A 116 9.58 -33.09 -7.58
N MET A 117 10.32 -32.07 -7.14
CA MET A 117 11.75 -32.19 -6.84
C MET A 117 12.00 -33.21 -5.72
N PHE A 118 11.25 -33.14 -4.62
CA PHE A 118 11.38 -34.10 -3.53
C PHE A 118 11.08 -35.54 -3.98
N ALA A 119 10.05 -35.73 -4.81
CA ALA A 119 9.68 -37.03 -5.33
C ALA A 119 10.81 -37.61 -6.21
N LEU A 120 11.44 -36.80 -7.04
CA LEU A 120 12.58 -37.20 -7.90
C LEU A 120 13.84 -37.51 -7.10
N THR A 121 14.15 -36.74 -6.05
CA THR A 121 15.34 -36.97 -5.19
C THR A 121 15.17 -38.16 -4.25
N ASN A 122 13.92 -38.53 -3.90
CA ASN A 122 13.63 -39.63 -2.99
C ASN A 122 12.60 -40.60 -3.62
N PRO A 123 12.99 -41.35 -4.67
CA PRO A 123 12.11 -42.28 -5.36
C PRO A 123 11.59 -43.35 -4.39
N LEU A 124 10.34 -43.78 -4.59
CA LEU A 124 9.76 -44.87 -3.79
C LEU A 124 10.37 -46.20 -4.27
N SER A 125 10.81 -47.06 -3.35
CA SER A 125 11.43 -48.36 -3.68
C SER A 125 10.53 -49.30 -4.47
N THR A 126 9.22 -49.04 -4.48
CA THR A 126 8.19 -49.84 -5.16
C THR A 126 7.80 -49.32 -6.54
N GLU A 127 8.20 -48.10 -6.92
CA GLU A 127 7.83 -47.50 -8.22
C GLU A 127 9.00 -47.50 -9.19
N LYS A 128 8.75 -47.81 -10.47
CA LYS A 128 9.74 -47.63 -11.52
C LYS A 128 10.03 -46.14 -11.68
N PHE A 129 11.29 -45.74 -11.57
CA PHE A 129 11.72 -44.35 -11.76
C PHE A 129 11.24 -43.73 -13.08
N SER A 130 11.12 -44.54 -14.14
CA SER A 130 10.59 -44.12 -15.44
C SER A 130 9.13 -43.60 -15.35
N ASP A 131 8.28 -44.25 -14.57
CA ASP A 131 6.87 -43.87 -14.43
C ASP A 131 6.73 -42.57 -13.59
N LEU A 132 7.57 -42.43 -12.57
CA LEU A 132 7.69 -41.21 -11.77
C LEU A 132 8.15 -40.03 -12.63
N LEU A 133 9.20 -40.23 -13.43
CA LEU A 133 9.74 -39.21 -14.33
C LEU A 133 8.68 -38.78 -15.36
N ARG A 134 7.98 -39.74 -15.98
CA ARG A 134 6.90 -39.47 -16.93
C ARG A 134 5.81 -38.61 -16.28
N THR A 135 5.42 -38.93 -15.06
CA THR A 135 4.40 -38.18 -14.30
C THR A 135 4.87 -36.76 -13.98
N CYS A 136 6.13 -36.58 -13.56
CA CYS A 136 6.72 -35.26 -13.33
C CYS A 136 6.78 -34.41 -14.61
N VAL A 137 7.16 -35.00 -15.75
CA VAL A 137 7.21 -34.28 -17.04
C VAL A 137 5.82 -33.80 -17.46
N VAL A 138 4.79 -34.66 -17.39
CA VAL A 138 3.41 -34.28 -17.71
C VAL A 138 2.89 -33.18 -16.78
N LYS A 139 3.17 -33.27 -15.47
CA LYS A 139 2.81 -32.22 -14.51
C LYS A 139 3.55 -30.91 -14.79
N HIS A 140 4.84 -30.96 -15.08
CA HIS A 140 5.63 -29.78 -15.41
C HIS A 140 5.11 -29.06 -16.67
N GLN A 141 4.75 -29.83 -17.71
CA GLN A 141 4.16 -29.29 -18.93
C GLN A 141 2.83 -28.57 -18.65
N LYS A 142 1.96 -29.14 -17.81
CA LYS A 142 0.72 -28.47 -17.38
C LYS A 142 1.01 -27.20 -16.57
N LEU A 143 2.00 -27.23 -15.69
CA LEU A 143 2.42 -26.04 -14.94
C LEU A 143 2.88 -24.90 -15.86
N LEU A 144 3.64 -25.22 -16.92
CA LEU A 144 4.06 -24.23 -17.92
C LEU A 144 2.85 -23.60 -18.63
N GLN A 145 1.84 -24.40 -19.00
CA GLN A 145 0.61 -23.88 -19.60
C GLN A 145 -0.16 -22.96 -18.62
N CYS A 146 -0.28 -23.37 -17.36
CA CYS A 146 -0.92 -22.54 -16.33
C CYS A 146 -0.15 -21.23 -16.09
N ARG A 147 1.20 -21.29 -16.07
CA ARG A 147 2.05 -20.11 -15.95
C ARG A 147 1.80 -19.12 -17.09
N ASN A 148 1.77 -19.60 -18.34
CA ASN A 148 1.51 -18.73 -19.49
C ASN A 148 0.13 -18.04 -19.40
N THR A 149 -0.88 -18.77 -18.92
CA THR A 149 -2.22 -18.21 -18.68
C THR A 149 -2.20 -17.15 -17.57
N LEU A 150 -1.51 -17.44 -16.46
CA LEU A 150 -1.37 -16.50 -15.36
C LEU A 150 -0.64 -15.22 -15.80
N GLU A 151 0.45 -15.37 -16.55
CA GLU A 151 1.24 -14.26 -17.09
C GLU A 151 0.43 -13.38 -18.04
N HIS A 152 -0.43 -13.99 -18.87
CA HIS A 152 -1.32 -13.26 -19.76
C HIS A 152 -2.36 -12.42 -19.01
N VAL A 153 -2.92 -12.94 -17.91
CA VAL A 153 -3.94 -12.26 -17.11
C VAL A 153 -3.33 -11.22 -16.16
N TYR A 154 -2.30 -11.60 -15.40
CA TYR A 154 -1.70 -10.76 -14.37
C TYR A 154 -0.57 -9.86 -14.88
N GLY A 155 0.03 -10.15 -16.04
CA GLY A 155 1.11 -9.34 -16.62
C GLY A 155 0.70 -7.87 -16.77
N PRO A 156 -0.42 -7.55 -17.43
CA PRO A 156 -0.92 -6.18 -17.53
C PRO A 156 -1.25 -5.55 -16.18
N ILE A 157 -1.80 -6.32 -15.24
CA ILE A 157 -2.17 -5.85 -13.89
C ILE A 157 -0.91 -5.41 -13.13
N VAL A 158 0.12 -6.26 -13.10
CA VAL A 158 1.39 -5.98 -12.43
C VAL A 158 2.10 -4.81 -13.10
N PHE A 159 2.09 -4.74 -14.44
CA PHE A 159 2.68 -3.63 -15.17
C PHE A 159 2.00 -2.29 -14.83
N TRP A 160 0.67 -2.27 -14.82
CA TRP A 160 -0.10 -1.09 -14.43
C TRP A 160 0.19 -0.69 -12.98
N HIS A 161 0.27 -1.65 -12.08
CA HIS A 161 0.59 -1.43 -10.67
C HIS A 161 1.99 -0.80 -10.49
N ILE A 162 2.99 -1.24 -11.26
CA ILE A 162 4.34 -0.65 -11.23
C ILE A 162 4.30 0.82 -11.67
N ILE A 163 3.60 1.12 -12.77
CA ILE A 163 3.46 2.49 -13.27
C ILE A 163 2.72 3.36 -12.25
N SER A 164 1.58 2.91 -11.73
CA SER A 164 0.79 3.68 -10.78
C SER A 164 1.57 3.94 -9.48
N ASN A 165 2.31 2.95 -8.99
CA ASN A 165 3.15 3.14 -7.80
C ASN A 165 4.29 4.11 -8.06
N ALA A 166 4.92 4.07 -9.24
CA ALA A 166 5.96 5.03 -9.60
C ALA A 166 5.40 6.47 -9.60
N VAL A 167 4.25 6.68 -10.25
CA VAL A 167 3.59 8.00 -10.28
C VAL A 167 3.20 8.44 -8.87
N LEU A 168 2.60 7.55 -8.07
CA LEU A 168 2.20 7.84 -6.69
C LEU A 168 3.40 8.22 -5.82
N LEU A 169 4.51 7.50 -5.94
CA LEU A 169 5.74 7.84 -5.22
C LEU A 169 6.26 9.21 -5.65
N CYS A 170 6.25 9.51 -6.95
CA CYS A 170 6.65 10.83 -7.46
C CYS A 170 5.75 11.96 -6.92
N THR A 171 4.42 11.77 -6.87
CA THR A 171 3.50 12.79 -6.31
C THR A 171 3.74 12.98 -4.82
N ILE A 172 3.90 11.89 -4.06
CA ILE A 172 4.19 11.97 -2.62
C ILE A 172 5.49 12.74 -2.36
N ILE A 173 6.55 12.45 -3.13
CA ILE A 173 7.82 13.16 -3.01
C ILE A 173 7.64 14.65 -3.32
N SER A 174 6.93 14.98 -4.40
CA SER A 174 6.66 16.37 -4.78
C SER A 174 5.86 17.12 -3.71
N ASP A 175 4.84 16.49 -3.13
CA ASP A 175 4.04 17.06 -2.06
C ASP A 175 4.89 17.33 -0.82
N MET A 176 5.76 16.37 -0.45
CA MET A 176 6.70 16.53 0.67
C MET A 176 7.67 17.69 0.44
N THR A 177 8.27 17.80 -0.75
CA THR A 177 9.20 18.91 -1.07
C THR A 177 8.50 20.26 -1.10
N SER A 178 7.25 20.33 -1.58
CA SER A 178 6.48 21.59 -1.58
C SER A 178 6.22 22.12 -0.17
N GLY A 179 6.04 21.23 0.81
CA GLY A 179 5.91 21.60 2.21
C GLY A 179 7.20 22.19 2.79
N GLU A 180 8.36 21.71 2.35
CA GLU A 180 9.67 22.26 2.73
C GLU A 180 9.92 23.62 2.07
N ASP A 181 9.59 23.76 0.80
CA ASP A 181 9.68 25.03 0.07
C ASP A 181 8.74 26.09 0.66
N PHE A 182 7.53 25.71 1.08
CA PHE A 182 6.64 26.60 1.81
C PHE A 182 7.23 27.05 3.15
N ARG A 183 7.86 26.13 3.90
CA ARG A 183 8.58 26.48 5.14
C ARG A 183 9.74 27.45 4.87
N GLN A 184 10.52 27.23 3.82
CA GLN A 184 11.60 28.15 3.42
C GLN A 184 11.06 29.50 2.95
N GLY A 185 9.96 29.51 2.18
CA GLY A 185 9.29 30.72 1.73
C GLY A 185 8.77 31.58 2.88
N ILE A 186 8.25 30.97 3.96
CA ILE A 186 7.90 31.69 5.20
C ILE A 186 9.16 32.23 5.89
N TYR A 187 10.24 31.45 5.94
CA TYR A 187 11.48 31.88 6.60
C TYR A 187 12.15 33.08 5.91
N PHE A 188 12.11 33.13 4.57
CA PHE A 188 12.76 34.17 3.77
C PHE A 188 11.82 35.31 3.31
N SER A 189 10.52 35.25 3.61
CA SER A 189 9.62 36.34 3.26
C SER A 189 9.92 37.59 4.10
N LYS A 190 9.79 38.77 3.50
CA LYS A 190 10.11 40.07 4.10
C LYS A 190 9.08 40.52 5.16
N TRP A 191 8.89 39.72 6.21
CA TRP A 191 8.03 40.05 7.36
C TRP A 191 8.51 41.27 8.15
N LEU A 192 9.78 41.64 7.98
CA LEU A 192 10.45 42.79 8.61
C LEU A 192 9.77 44.15 8.37
N ASN A 193 8.83 44.26 7.43
CA ASN A 193 8.21 45.54 7.05
C ASN A 193 6.71 45.65 7.39
N SER A 194 6.15 44.73 8.20
CA SER A 194 4.72 44.73 8.56
C SER A 194 4.46 45.42 9.91
N ASN A 195 3.39 46.23 9.98
CA ASN A 195 3.04 47.13 11.09
C ASN A 195 2.46 46.46 12.37
N LEU A 196 2.62 45.15 12.54
CA LEU A 196 2.20 44.40 13.75
C LEU A 196 3.45 43.92 14.48
N ASP A 197 3.45 43.93 15.81
CA ASP A 197 4.61 43.63 16.68
C ASP A 197 5.39 42.39 16.19
N CYS A 198 6.45 42.69 15.45
CA CYS A 198 7.15 41.77 14.54
C CYS A 198 7.78 40.59 15.30
N HIS A 199 8.13 40.81 16.55
CA HIS A 199 8.79 39.82 17.39
C HIS A 199 7.85 38.71 17.88
N VAL A 200 6.62 39.05 18.29
CA VAL A 200 5.71 38.06 18.90
C VAL A 200 5.23 37.04 17.87
N ARG A 201 4.86 37.48 16.67
CA ARG A 201 4.34 36.58 15.61
C ARG A 201 5.45 35.71 15.01
N THR A 202 6.64 36.27 14.80
CA THR A 202 7.81 35.55 14.29
C THR A 202 8.28 34.48 15.27
N ASN A 203 8.33 34.80 16.57
CA ASN A 203 8.71 33.83 17.60
C ASN A 203 7.68 32.71 17.75
N VAL A 204 6.38 33.00 17.68
CA VAL A 204 5.33 31.98 17.76
C VAL A 204 5.36 31.05 16.53
N ILE A 205 5.54 31.59 15.33
CA ILE A 205 5.66 30.78 14.10
C ILE A 205 6.98 29.99 14.08
N LEU A 206 8.12 30.58 14.46
CA LEU A 206 9.40 29.87 14.61
C LEU A 206 9.31 28.75 15.66
N MET A 207 8.65 28.99 16.81
CA MET A 207 8.42 27.96 17.83
C MET A 207 7.48 26.86 17.32
N MET A 208 6.43 27.19 16.57
CA MET A 208 5.55 26.19 15.94
C MET A 208 6.22 25.44 14.77
N MET A 209 7.22 26.04 14.09
CA MET A 209 7.97 25.43 12.97
C MET A 209 9.24 24.70 13.40
N GLN A 210 9.78 24.96 14.60
CA GLN A 210 10.97 24.30 15.17
C GLN A 210 10.77 22.80 15.39
N LYS A 211 9.52 22.34 15.48
CA LYS A 211 9.20 20.91 15.40
C LYS A 211 8.90 20.58 13.94
N PRO A 212 9.81 19.92 13.20
CA PRO A 212 9.51 19.52 11.84
C PRO A 212 8.34 18.54 11.84
N MET A 213 7.45 18.64 10.86
CA MET A 213 6.35 17.68 10.69
C MET A 213 6.94 16.42 10.02
N THR A 214 7.79 15.69 10.75
CA THR A 214 8.41 14.44 10.30
C THR A 214 7.46 13.28 10.55
N VAL A 215 7.08 12.56 9.49
CA VAL A 215 6.42 11.26 9.63
C VAL A 215 7.50 10.26 10.00
N ASN A 216 7.52 9.82 11.26
CA ASN A 216 8.48 8.83 11.76
C ASN A 216 7.92 7.42 11.56
N ALA A 217 8.65 6.56 10.84
CA ALA A 217 8.36 5.13 10.79
C ALA A 217 9.17 4.42 11.88
N VAL A 218 8.58 4.26 13.08
CA VAL A 218 9.03 3.51 14.29
C VAL A 218 10.46 3.78 14.81
N PHE A 219 11.47 3.91 13.96
CA PHE A 219 12.88 4.19 14.30
C PHE A 219 13.62 5.19 13.39
N SER A 220 13.01 5.75 12.33
CA SER A 220 13.66 6.76 11.47
C SER A 220 12.67 7.78 10.87
N PRO A 221 13.05 9.07 10.75
CA PRO A 221 12.27 10.03 9.96
C PRO A 221 12.28 9.63 8.48
N ILE A 222 11.11 9.63 7.84
CA ILE A 222 11.00 9.41 6.40
C ILE A 222 11.42 10.71 5.70
N ASP A 223 12.63 10.72 5.15
CA ASP A 223 13.22 11.83 4.38
C ASP A 223 13.41 11.39 2.91
N VAL A 224 13.24 12.30 1.95
CA VAL A 224 13.46 12.09 0.51
C VAL A 224 14.87 11.52 0.24
N ILE A 225 15.85 11.86 1.08
CA ILE A 225 17.22 11.32 1.02
C ILE A 225 17.26 9.80 1.24
N MET A 226 16.30 9.23 2.00
CA MET A 226 16.21 7.79 2.25
C MET A 226 15.86 7.01 0.97
N PHE A 227 14.97 7.55 0.12
CA PHE A 227 14.60 6.93 -1.15
C PHE A 227 15.69 7.06 -2.22
N SER A 228 16.40 8.19 -2.25
CA SER A 228 17.60 8.36 -3.08
C SER A 228 18.66 7.30 -2.76
N ASN A 229 18.92 7.04 -1.48
CA ASN A 229 19.90 6.03 -1.06
C ASN A 229 19.49 4.58 -1.37
N VAL A 230 18.19 4.25 -1.28
CA VAL A 230 17.66 2.93 -1.69
C VAL A 230 17.75 2.74 -3.20
N SER A 231 17.47 3.79 -3.99
CA SER A 231 17.56 3.73 -5.45
C SER A 231 19.01 3.61 -5.95
N ILE A 232 19.99 4.14 -5.20
CA ILE A 232 21.43 3.95 -5.47
C ILE A 232 21.85 2.51 -5.15
N TYR A 233 21.29 1.90 -4.10
CA TYR A 233 21.61 0.51 -3.75
C TYR A 233 21.19 -0.49 -4.85
N TYR A 234 20.08 -0.26 -5.54
CA TYR A 234 19.65 -1.09 -6.68
C TYR A 234 20.45 -0.87 -7.97
N LYS A 235 21.25 0.19 -8.05
CA LYS A 235 22.13 0.47 -9.20
C LYS A 235 23.56 -0.06 -9.02
N THR A 236 23.89 -0.59 -7.84
CA THR A 236 25.26 -0.96 -7.46
C THR A 236 25.41 -2.45 -7.12
N VAL A 237 24.40 -3.28 -7.42
CA VAL A 237 24.45 -4.76 -7.43
C VAL A 237 24.06 -5.24 -8.81
#